data_AF-A0A7K1UFS3-F1
#
_entry.id   AF-A0A7K1UFS3-F1
#
_cell.length_a   1.000
_cell.length_b   1.000
_cell.length_c   1.000
_cell.angle_alpha   90.00
_cell.angle_beta   90.00
_cell.angle_gamma   90.00
#
_symmetry.space_group_name_H-M   'P 1'
#
loop_
_entity.id
_entity.type
_entity.pdbx_description
1 polymer ?
#
loop_
_entity_poly.entity_id
_entity_poly.type
_entity_poly.pdbx_seq_one_letter_code
_entity_poly.pdbx_strand_id
1 'polypeptide(L)'
;MPSYKKDPVLAEAVDAARAALMDFAPTEQIGEHLSAKADGDRLLTHRFAAEKPGYRGWEWYVTLARAPRSKKATVCELGMLPGQDALLAPEWVPWSERVTDTERESSAG
;
A
#
# COMPACT_ATOMS: atom_id res chain seq x y z
N MET A 1 14.26 -12.25 -8.50
CA MET A 1 14.15 -12.12 -7.03
C MET A 1 13.89 -13.49 -6.43
N PRO A 2 14.45 -13.82 -5.26
CA PRO A 2 14.15 -15.09 -4.60
C PRO A 2 12.66 -15.18 -4.27
N SER A 3 12.07 -16.35 -4.47
CA SER A 3 10.70 -16.66 -4.06
C SER A 3 10.75 -17.34 -2.70
N TYR A 4 10.20 -16.70 -1.67
CA TYR A 4 10.13 -17.27 -0.33
C TYR A 4 8.89 -18.16 -0.18
N LYS A 5 9.01 -19.24 0.59
CA LYS A 5 7.86 -20.06 0.96
C LYS A 5 6.94 -19.25 1.87
N LYS A 6 5.63 -19.23 1.56
CA LYS A 6 4.63 -18.60 2.44
C LYS A 6 4.58 -19.34 3.78
N ASP A 7 4.70 -18.58 4.86
CA ASP A 7 4.43 -19.08 6.20
C ASP A 7 2.92 -19.32 6.35
N PRO A 8 2.44 -20.52 6.71
CA PRO A 8 1.01 -20.80 6.77
C PRO A 8 0.25 -19.90 7.75
N VAL A 9 0.85 -19.63 8.93
CA VAL A 9 0.22 -18.78 9.94
C VAL A 9 0.05 -17.36 9.43
N LEU A 10 1.07 -16.83 8.73
CA LEU A 10 0.96 -15.50 8.14
C LEU A 10 0.00 -15.49 6.96
N ALA A 11 0.03 -16.51 6.09
CA ALA A 11 -0.88 -16.59 4.94
C ALA A 11 -2.36 -16.63 5.35
N GLU A 12 -2.67 -17.27 6.49
CA GLU A 12 -4.02 -17.33 7.06
C GLU A 12 -4.41 -16.07 7.86
N ALA A 13 -3.46 -15.19 8.19
CA ALA A 13 -3.67 -14.01 9.04
C ALA A 13 -4.31 -12.81 8.31
N VAL A 14 -5.18 -13.06 7.33
CA VAL A 14 -5.87 -12.02 6.54
C VAL A 14 -6.71 -11.10 7.45
N ASP A 15 -7.44 -11.67 8.41
CA ASP A 15 -8.28 -10.90 9.32
C ASP A 15 -7.44 -10.04 10.27
N ALA A 16 -6.28 -10.54 10.72
CA ALA A 16 -5.36 -9.76 11.54
C ALA A 16 -4.75 -8.59 10.75
N ALA A 17 -4.42 -8.80 9.47
CA ALA A 17 -3.97 -7.73 8.59
C ALA A 17 -5.08 -6.70 8.37
N ARG A 18 -6.31 -7.13 8.09
CA ARG A 18 -7.45 -6.22 7.92
C ARG A 18 -7.74 -5.42 9.19
N ALA A 19 -7.71 -6.05 10.36
CA ALA A 19 -7.91 -5.38 11.64
C ALA A 19 -6.86 -4.28 11.87
N ALA A 20 -5.60 -4.53 11.52
CA ALA A 20 -4.55 -3.51 11.60
C ALA A 20 -4.81 -2.30 10.70
N LEU A 21 -5.41 -2.49 9.52
CA LEU A 21 -5.83 -1.37 8.66
C LEU A 21 -7.00 -0.60 9.24
N MET A 22 -7.96 -1.27 9.89
CA MET A 22 -9.13 -0.63 10.50
C MET A 22 -8.76 0.29 11.67
N ASP A 23 -7.62 0.05 12.33
CA ASP A 23 -7.08 0.96 13.35
C ASP A 23 -6.56 2.29 12.74
N PHE A 24 -6.32 2.33 11.43
CA PHE A 24 -5.72 3.47 10.72
C PHE A 24 -6.66 4.15 9.71
N ALA A 25 -7.55 3.40 9.07
CA ALA A 25 -8.43 3.87 8.01
C ALA A 25 -9.88 3.40 8.23
N PRO A 26 -10.88 4.17 7.76
CA PRO A 26 -12.27 3.74 7.80
C PRO A 26 -12.48 2.42 7.07
N THR A 27 -13.30 1.54 7.62
CA THR A 27 -13.56 0.19 7.10
C THR A 27 -14.01 0.21 5.64
N GLU A 28 -14.84 1.18 5.27
CA GLU A 28 -15.35 1.38 3.92
C GLU A 28 -14.27 1.76 2.89
N GLN A 29 -13.05 2.10 3.32
CA GLN A 29 -11.94 2.36 2.42
C GLN A 29 -11.06 1.13 2.20
N ILE A 30 -11.30 0.04 2.94
CA ILE A 30 -10.52 -1.20 2.91
C ILE A 30 -11.32 -2.28 2.17
N GLY A 31 -11.09 -2.39 0.86
CA GLY A 31 -11.78 -3.32 -0.02
C GLY A 31 -11.30 -4.77 0.12
N GLU A 32 -11.53 -5.58 -0.91
CA GLU A 32 -11.24 -7.02 -0.93
C GLU A 32 -9.77 -7.36 -0.70
N HIS A 33 -9.50 -8.54 -0.13
CA HIS A 33 -8.15 -9.08 -0.05
C HIS A 33 -7.71 -9.54 -1.45
N LEU A 34 -6.60 -8.98 -1.94
CA LEU A 34 -6.13 -9.20 -3.32
C LEU A 34 -5.05 -10.27 -3.38
N SER A 35 -4.07 -10.21 -2.48
CA SER A 35 -2.94 -11.12 -2.52
C SER A 35 -2.19 -11.21 -1.19
N ALA A 36 -1.39 -12.27 -1.07
CA ALA A 36 -0.47 -12.50 0.03
C ALA A 36 0.86 -12.96 -0.55
N LYS A 37 1.94 -12.21 -0.33
CA LYS A 37 3.27 -12.50 -0.90
C LYS A 37 4.30 -12.60 0.21
N ALA A 38 5.10 -13.67 0.19
CA ALA A 38 6.23 -13.81 1.11
C ALA A 38 7.40 -12.94 0.65
N ASP A 39 7.84 -12.04 1.52
CA ASP A 39 8.94 -11.11 1.27
C ASP A 39 10.22 -11.52 2.01
N GLY A 40 10.14 -12.53 2.88
CA GLY A 40 11.26 -13.12 3.60
C GLY A 40 10.87 -14.37 4.39
N ASP A 41 11.81 -14.96 5.14
CA ASP A 41 11.49 -16.03 6.09
C ASP A 41 10.57 -15.48 7.19
N ARG A 42 9.37 -16.06 7.31
CA ARG A 42 8.32 -15.60 8.25
C ARG A 42 8.02 -14.10 8.15
N LEU A 43 8.04 -13.58 6.92
CA LEU A 43 7.67 -12.21 6.57
C LEU A 43 6.77 -12.24 5.33
N LEU A 44 5.56 -11.70 5.45
CA LEU A 44 4.54 -11.79 4.41
C LEU A 44 3.72 -10.50 4.34
N THR A 45 3.52 -9.97 3.14
CA THR A 45 2.68 -8.81 2.88
C THR A 45 1.32 -9.23 2.32
N HIS A 46 0.25 -8.84 3.00
CA HIS A 46 -1.11 -8.87 2.46
C HIS A 46 -1.41 -7.58 1.71
N ARG A 47 -2.13 -7.69 0.59
CA ARG A 47 -2.64 -6.57 -0.20
C ARG A 47 -4.16 -6.56 -0.18
N PHE A 48 -4.76 -5.38 -0.10
CA PHE A 48 -6.19 -5.17 -0.19
C PHE A 48 -6.50 -4.05 -1.18
N ALA A 49 -7.64 -4.11 -1.85
CA ALA A 49 -8.11 -3.01 -2.69
C ALA A 49 -8.31 -1.75 -1.84
N ALA A 50 -7.94 -0.57 -2.36
CA ALA A 50 -8.23 0.70 -1.70
C ALA A 50 -9.50 1.32 -2.29
N GLU A 51 -10.56 1.41 -1.47
CA GLU A 51 -11.83 2.06 -1.82
C GLU A 51 -11.84 3.53 -1.36
N LYS A 52 -10.66 4.16 -1.38
CA LYS A 52 -10.47 5.54 -0.95
C LYS A 52 -10.70 6.51 -2.13
N PRO A 53 -11.61 7.49 -2.01
CA PRO A 53 -11.79 8.51 -3.05
C PRO A 53 -10.48 9.22 -3.41
N GLY A 54 -10.20 9.33 -4.72
CA GLY A 54 -8.96 9.90 -5.27
C GLY A 54 -7.78 8.92 -5.39
N TYR A 55 -7.91 7.69 -4.88
CA TYR A 55 -6.84 6.67 -4.88
C TYR A 55 -7.22 5.46 -5.73
N ARG A 56 -7.87 5.69 -6.88
CA ARG A 56 -8.28 4.62 -7.80
C ARG A 56 -7.07 3.76 -8.19
N GLY A 57 -7.22 2.44 -8.08
CA GLY A 57 -6.20 1.46 -8.43
C GLY A 57 -5.06 1.34 -7.42
N TRP A 58 -5.11 2.08 -6.30
CA TRP A 58 -4.19 1.88 -5.20
C TRP A 58 -4.58 0.66 -4.36
N GLU A 59 -3.59 0.13 -3.66
CA GLU A 59 -3.75 -1.02 -2.77
C GLU A 59 -3.26 -0.65 -1.37
N TRP A 60 -4.02 -1.06 -0.36
CA TRP A 60 -3.49 -1.15 1.00
C TRP A 60 -2.52 -2.31 1.08
N TYR A 61 -1.50 -2.18 1.90
CA TYR A 61 -0.62 -3.28 2.26
C TYR A 61 -0.47 -3.38 3.78
N VAL A 62 -0.27 -4.60 4.25
CA VAL A 62 0.13 -4.89 5.63
C VAL A 62 1.17 -5.98 5.61
N THR A 63 2.35 -5.65 6.10
CA THR A 63 3.44 -6.62 6.26
C THR A 63 3.35 -7.22 7.65
N LEU A 64 3.23 -8.54 7.72
CA LEU A 64 3.22 -9.31 8.95
C LEU A 64 4.51 -10.11 9.09
N ALA A 65 5.01 -10.24 10.32
CA ALA A 65 6.08 -11.15 10.68
C ALA A 65 5.64 -12.12 11.78
N ARG A 66 6.35 -13.25 11.89
CA ARG A 66 6.14 -14.22 12.97
C ARG A 66 7.47 -14.60 13.64
N ALA A 67 7.55 -14.32 14.93
CA ALA A 67 8.69 -14.75 15.74
C ALA A 67 8.84 -16.29 15.74
N PRO A 68 10.07 -16.84 15.82
CA PRO A 68 10.28 -18.28 15.89
C PRO A 68 9.46 -18.95 16.99
N ARG A 69 8.84 -20.10 16.67
CA ARG A 69 7.96 -20.90 17.56
C ARG A 69 6.68 -20.19 18.03
N SER A 70 6.47 -18.92 17.71
CA SER A 70 5.22 -18.22 17.98
C SER A 70 4.10 -18.72 17.06
N LYS A 71 2.86 -18.73 17.56
CA LYS A 71 1.64 -18.90 16.74
C LYS A 71 0.99 -17.57 16.38
N LYS A 72 1.55 -16.45 16.85
CA LYS A 72 1.01 -15.10 16.69
C LYS A 72 1.74 -14.35 15.57
N ALA A 73 0.96 -13.80 14.64
CA ALA A 73 1.42 -12.82 13.67
C ALA A 73 1.53 -11.42 14.32
N THR A 74 2.51 -10.63 13.92
CA THR A 74 2.72 -9.24 14.36
C THR A 74 2.86 -8.34 13.16
N VAL A 75 2.28 -7.14 13.22
CA VAL A 75 2.39 -6.13 12.16
C VAL A 75 3.77 -5.49 12.21
N CYS A 76 4.44 -5.41 11.05
CA CYS A 76 5.69 -4.68 10.87
C CYS A 76 5.45 -3.27 10.34
N GLU A 77 4.59 -3.16 9.32
CA GLU A 77 4.28 -1.92 8.63
C GLU A 77 2.95 -2.07 7.88
N LEU A 78 2.33 -0.94 7.58
CA LEU A 78 1.12 -0.86 6.76
C LEU A 78 1.09 0.48 6.05
N GLY A 79 0.32 0.56 4.97
CA GLY A 79 0.13 1.80 4.24
C GLY A 79 -0.56 1.57 2.90
N MET A 80 -0.41 2.53 1.98
CA MET A 80 -0.89 2.41 0.61
C MET A 80 0.26 2.51 -0.38
N LEU A 81 0.13 1.77 -1.47
CA LEU A 81 1.01 1.88 -2.62
C LEU A 81 0.16 1.85 -3.90
N PRO A 82 0.65 2.45 -5.00
CA PRO A 82 -0.01 2.31 -6.29
C PRO A 82 -0.01 0.85 -6.72
N GLY A 83 -1.20 0.32 -7.02
CA GLY A 83 -1.37 -0.96 -7.71
C GLY A 83 -1.13 -0.81 -9.22
N GLN A 84 -1.41 -1.88 -9.97
CA GLN A 84 -1.17 -1.89 -11.42
C GLN A 84 -2.04 -0.88 -12.17
N ASP A 85 -3.25 -0.61 -11.67
CA ASP A 85 -4.22 0.28 -12.30
C ASP A 85 -4.23 1.68 -11.67
N ALA A 86 -3.22 2.00 -10.85
CA ALA A 86 -3.15 3.29 -10.16
C ALA A 86 -2.84 4.43 -11.13
N LEU A 87 -3.59 5.53 -11.01
CA LEU A 87 -3.24 6.78 -11.67
C LEU A 87 -2.03 7.39 -10.94
N LEU A 88 -0.87 7.34 -11.58
CA LEU A 88 0.36 7.92 -11.06
C LEU A 88 0.48 9.41 -11.41
N ALA A 89 1.21 10.13 -10.57
CA ALA A 89 1.60 11.50 -10.88
C ALA A 89 2.45 11.53 -12.16
N PRO A 90 2.35 12.59 -12.98
CA PRO A 90 3.29 12.81 -14.06
C PRO A 90 4.71 12.96 -13.53
N GLU A 91 5.69 12.83 -14.41
CA GLU A 91 7.07 13.10 -14.06
C GLU A 91 7.22 14.50 -13.46
N TRP A 92 8.03 14.60 -12.42
CA TRP A 92 8.32 15.89 -11.81
C TRP A 92 9.11 16.75 -12.79
N VAL A 93 8.64 17.97 -13.01
CA VAL A 93 9.37 19.00 -13.76
C VAL A 93 9.66 20.20 -12.85
N PRO A 94 10.76 20.95 -13.08
CA PRO A 94 11.05 22.20 -12.37
C PRO A 94 9.85 23.15 -12.37
N TRP A 95 9.71 23.92 -11.29
CA TRP A 95 8.60 24.88 -11.18
C TRP A 95 8.53 25.85 -12.37
N SER A 96 9.67 26.34 -12.85
CA SER A 96 9.77 27.23 -14.02
C SER A 96 9.15 26.68 -15.31
N GLU A 97 9.03 25.36 -15.40
CA GLU A 97 8.43 24.63 -16.53
C GLU A 97 6.94 24.32 -16.31
N ARG A 98 6.42 24.49 -15.08
CA ARG A 98 4.98 24.34 -14.76
C ARG A 98 4.19 25.63 -14.99
N VAL A 99 4.86 26.79 -14.90
CA VAL A 99 4.21 28.10 -15.03
C VAL A 99 3.71 28.27 -16.46
N THR A 100 2.41 28.47 -16.61
CA THR A 100 1.79 28.77 -17.90
C THR A 100 2.26 30.14 -18.41
N ASP A 101 2.23 30.35 -19.72
CA ASP A 101 2.61 31.64 -20.31
C ASP A 101 1.78 32.80 -19.73
N THR A 102 0.50 32.55 -19.43
CA THR A 102 -0.41 33.50 -18.79
C THR A 102 0.02 33.89 -17.36
N GLU A 103 0.48 32.94 -16.55
CA GLU A 103 0.99 33.21 -15.19
C GLU A 103 2.35 33.92 -15.23
N ARG A 104 3.16 33.65 -16.27
CA ARG A 104 4.46 34.29 -16.51
C ARG A 104 4.30 35.76 -16.87
N GLU A 105 3.32 36.09 -17.73
CA GLU A 105 2.99 37.45 -18.15
C GLU A 105 2.38 38.28 -17.00
N SER A 106 1.55 37.66 -16.15
CA SER A 106 0.90 38.33 -15.01
C SER A 106 1.87 38.71 -13.88
N SER A 107 3.03 38.04 -13.82
CA SER A 107 4.08 38.28 -12.80
C SER A 107 5.08 39.37 -13.22
N ALA A 108 5.01 39.83 -14.47
CA ALA A 108 5.94 40.80 -15.07
C ALA A 108 5.41 42.25 -15.04
N GLY A 109 4.30 42.51 -14.33
CA GLY A 109 3.63 43.81 -14.21
C GLY A 109 3.64 44.39 -12.80
#